data_AF-A0A834Y8M2-F1
#
_entry.id   AF-A0A834Y8M2-F1
#
_cell.length_a   1.000
_cell.length_b   1.000
_cell.length_c   1.000
_cell.angle_alpha   90.00
_cell.angle_beta   90.00
_cell.angle_gamma   90.00
#
_symmetry.space_group_name_H-M   'P 1'
#
loop_
_entity.id
_entity.type
_entity.pdbx_description
1 polymer ?
#
loop_
_entity_poly.entity_id
_entity_poly.type
_entity_poly.pdbx_seq_one_letter_code
_entity_poly.pdbx_strand_id
1 'polypeptide(L)'
;MEEISNFPLPDAFLDFLKDNGLDPSIYTMRDSTPRYIRIKPDSEAQVPDVEAEIKCKLEKVAWLPGFFSIPPHIQIAGSKAYREGKIYGIDAASGAAVLALDVSWGDHVLDLCAAPGAKLCMLLDLLGSSGSVTGVDVARHRLAACRTMLQKYGLGDRCRLFVADGTTFSLLPLNAHGGLNSCQSVNEDFADAFKEWTPRRPWKERKIASKAMKSIASQLIPGSQEPDLIFYGRHSGVVGLGKVKYFKLHVPMKL
;
A
#
# COMPACT_ATOMS: atom_id res chain seq x y z
N MET A 1 37.06 2.73 -11.24
CA MET A 1 36.31 3.90 -11.74
C MET A 1 35.44 3.37 -12.86
N GLU A 2 34.16 3.14 -12.61
CA GLU A 2 33.22 2.82 -13.68
C GLU A 2 32.94 4.11 -14.44
N GLU A 3 33.26 4.14 -15.74
CA GLU A 3 32.86 5.22 -16.63
C GLU A 3 31.34 5.28 -16.67
N ILE A 4 30.78 6.36 -16.12
CA ILE A 4 29.36 6.68 -16.25
C ILE A 4 29.14 6.99 -17.73
N SER A 5 28.62 6.02 -18.47
CA SER A 5 28.26 6.16 -19.88
C SER A 5 27.19 7.24 -20.02
N ASN A 6 27.63 8.45 -20.35
CA ASN A 6 26.77 9.61 -20.52
C ASN A 6 26.16 9.54 -21.94
N PHE A 7 25.29 8.56 -22.17
CA PHE A 7 24.59 8.47 -23.44
C PHE A 7 23.65 9.68 -23.59
N PRO A 8 23.72 10.41 -24.72
CA PRO A 8 22.80 11.51 -24.97
C PRO A 8 21.35 11.01 -25.00
N LEU A 9 20.42 11.86 -24.55
CA LEU A 9 18.99 11.56 -24.61
C LEU A 9 18.56 11.35 -26.07
N PRO A 10 17.63 10.42 -26.38
CA PRO A 10 17.17 10.20 -27.75
C PRO A 10 16.54 11.46 -28.36
N ASP A 11 16.78 11.74 -29.64
CA ASP A 11 16.27 12.94 -30.33
C ASP A 11 14.75 13.06 -30.24
N ALA A 12 14.03 11.96 -30.44
CA ALA A 12 12.57 11.94 -30.30
C ALA A 12 12.08 12.34 -28.89
N PHE A 13 12.88 12.09 -27.85
CA PHE A 13 12.58 12.54 -26.50
C PHE A 13 12.89 14.03 -26.33
N LEU A 14 13.99 14.53 -26.90
CA LEU A 14 14.33 15.96 -26.88
C LEU A 14 13.28 16.81 -27.59
N ASP A 15 12.78 16.34 -28.74
CA ASP A 15 11.68 16.98 -29.47
C ASP A 15 10.41 17.02 -28.62
N PHE A 16 10.05 15.90 -27.99
CA PHE A 16 8.91 15.85 -27.05
C PHE A 16 9.07 16.86 -25.90
N LEU A 17 10.26 16.97 -25.29
CA LEU A 17 10.50 17.93 -24.22
C LEU A 17 10.35 19.37 -24.70
N LYS A 18 10.92 19.68 -25.87
CA LYS A 18 10.83 21.01 -26.50
C LYS A 18 9.38 21.38 -26.80
N ASP A 19 8.61 20.46 -27.35
CA ASP A 19 7.19 20.67 -27.69
C ASP A 19 6.31 20.91 -26.45
N ASN A 20 6.73 20.38 -25.29
CA ASN A 20 6.04 20.56 -24.01
C ASN A 20 6.65 21.66 -23.11
N GLY A 21 7.63 22.42 -23.62
CA GLY A 21 8.28 23.49 -22.86
C GLY A 21 9.10 23.01 -21.67
N LEU A 22 9.60 21.77 -21.71
CA LEU A 22 10.41 21.16 -20.67
C LEU A 22 11.90 21.27 -21.00
N ASP A 23 12.70 21.69 -20.02
CA ASP A 23 14.15 21.75 -20.16
C ASP A 23 14.76 20.32 -20.07
N PRO A 24 15.48 19.84 -21.10
CA PRO A 24 16.17 18.54 -21.06
C PRO A 24 17.14 18.37 -19.90
N SER A 25 17.66 19.47 -19.33
CA SER A 25 18.63 19.43 -18.23
C SER A 25 18.09 18.68 -17.00
N ILE A 26 16.77 18.67 -16.80
CA ILE A 26 16.12 17.97 -15.67
C ILE A 26 16.32 16.45 -15.70
N TYR A 27 16.59 15.88 -16.88
CA TYR A 27 16.81 14.43 -17.05
C TYR A 27 18.29 14.05 -17.11
N THR A 28 19.18 15.02 -17.33
CA THR A 28 20.64 14.82 -17.33
C THR A 28 21.25 15.00 -15.94
N MET A 29 20.55 15.70 -15.04
CA MET A 29 20.95 15.96 -13.65
C MET A 29 20.66 14.78 -12.68
N ARG A 30 21.03 13.56 -13.06
CA ARG A 30 20.75 12.35 -12.25
C ARG A 30 21.44 12.37 -10.90
N ASP A 31 22.66 12.89 -10.83
CA ASP A 31 23.48 12.88 -9.61
C ASP A 31 23.07 13.94 -8.59
N SER A 32 22.25 14.91 -8.98
CA SER A 32 21.75 15.99 -8.11
C SER A 32 20.28 15.85 -7.75
N THR A 33 19.55 14.89 -8.33
CA THR A 33 18.13 14.70 -8.00
C THR A 33 18.03 14.14 -6.57
N PRO A 34 17.40 14.86 -5.62
CA PRO A 34 17.28 14.39 -4.25
C PRO A 34 16.36 13.18 -4.19
N ARG A 35 16.56 12.33 -3.18
CA ARG A 35 15.57 11.33 -2.77
C ARG A 35 14.77 11.88 -1.60
N TYR A 36 13.58 11.32 -1.41
CA TYR A 36 12.68 11.76 -0.36
C TYR A 36 12.39 10.64 0.63
N ILE A 37 12.31 11.02 1.89
CA ILE A 37 11.84 10.17 2.97
C ILE A 37 10.67 10.84 3.66
N ARG A 38 9.77 10.02 4.18
CA ARG A 38 8.73 10.44 5.11
C ARG A 38 9.06 9.90 6.50
N ILE A 39 8.90 10.75 7.50
CA ILE A 39 8.94 10.37 8.91
C ILE A 39 7.50 10.16 9.38
N LYS A 40 7.24 9.08 10.12
CA LYS A 40 5.91 8.86 10.69
C LYS A 40 5.54 9.99 11.67
N PRO A 41 4.26 10.40 11.76
CA PRO A 41 3.84 11.50 12.64
C PRO A 41 4.22 11.30 14.12
N ASP A 42 4.22 10.06 14.60
CA ASP A 42 4.61 9.66 15.97
C ASP A 42 6.13 9.74 16.23
N SER A 43 6.93 9.98 15.19
CA SER A 43 8.39 9.87 15.21
C SER A 43 9.10 11.19 14.87
N GLU A 44 8.37 12.31 14.67
CA GLU A 44 8.96 13.60 14.30
C GLU A 44 9.97 14.13 15.32
N ALA A 45 9.76 13.86 16.62
CA ALA A 45 10.70 14.24 17.67
C ALA A 45 12.08 13.55 17.55
N GLN A 46 12.18 12.47 16.76
CA GLN A 46 13.40 11.67 16.57
C GLN A 46 14.21 12.09 15.34
N VAL A 47 13.84 13.18 14.65
CA VAL A 47 14.61 13.71 13.50
C VAL A 47 16.11 13.81 13.78
N PRO A 48 16.59 14.35 14.93
CA PRO A 48 18.01 14.43 15.22
C PRO A 48 18.70 13.06 15.29
N ASP A 49 18.01 12.05 15.84
CA ASP A 49 18.52 10.68 15.90
C ASP A 49 18.64 10.08 14.49
N VAL A 50 17.63 10.33 13.64
CA VAL A 50 17.65 9.90 12.23
C VAL A 50 18.83 10.52 11.50
N GLU A 51 19.04 11.83 11.64
CA GLU A 51 20.16 12.56 11.02
C GLU A 51 21.52 11.99 11.43
N ALA A 52 21.68 11.68 12.72
CA ALA A 52 22.90 11.07 13.26
C ALA A 52 23.12 9.65 12.71
N GLU A 53 22.06 8.83 12.61
CA GLU A 53 22.13 7.46 12.08
C GLU A 53 22.51 7.42 10.59
N ILE A 54 21.92 8.31 9.78
CA ILE A 54 22.17 8.36 8.32
C ILE A 54 23.37 9.23 7.95
N LYS A 55 23.97 9.94 8.92
CA LYS A 55 25.10 10.86 8.76
C LYS A 55 24.82 11.97 7.73
N CYS A 56 23.60 12.47 7.72
CA CYS A 56 23.15 13.49 6.79
C CYS A 56 22.07 14.34 7.43
N LYS A 57 22.17 15.65 7.28
CA LYS A 57 21.13 16.59 7.68
C LYS A 57 19.91 16.44 6.77
N LEU A 58 18.74 16.38 7.37
CA LEU A 58 17.48 16.26 6.65
C LEU A 58 16.95 17.65 6.28
N GLU A 59 16.67 17.87 5.01
CA GLU A 59 16.10 19.12 4.53
C GLU A 59 14.57 18.98 4.43
N LYS A 60 13.82 19.80 5.18
CA LYS A 60 12.35 19.75 5.14
C LYS A 60 11.81 20.16 3.77
N VAL A 61 10.87 19.40 3.25
CA VAL A 61 10.09 19.79 2.07
C VAL A 61 8.97 20.72 2.54
N ALA A 62 9.17 22.04 2.39
CA ALA A 62 8.31 23.06 3.03
C ALA A 62 6.81 22.93 2.71
N TRP A 63 6.48 22.48 1.49
CA TRP A 63 5.10 22.33 1.02
C TRP A 63 4.48 20.95 1.34
N LEU A 64 5.25 20.02 1.91
CA LEU A 64 4.83 18.64 2.15
C LEU A 64 5.14 18.18 3.58
N PRO A 65 4.16 18.23 4.50
CA PRO A 65 4.34 17.86 5.90
C PRO A 65 4.91 16.44 6.09
N GLY A 66 5.88 16.31 7.00
CA GLY A 66 6.53 15.04 7.32
C GLY A 66 7.53 14.52 6.28
N PHE A 67 7.77 15.26 5.19
CA PHE A 67 8.74 14.89 4.15
C PHE A 67 10.06 15.64 4.26
N PHE A 68 11.13 14.92 3.97
CA PHE A 68 12.49 15.43 3.98
C PHE A 68 13.25 14.96 2.72
N SER A 69 14.04 15.84 2.13
CA SER A 69 15.00 15.49 1.08
C SER A 69 16.31 15.00 1.68
N ILE A 70 16.90 14.03 0.99
CA ILE A 70 18.23 13.49 1.23
C ILE A 70 19.00 13.40 -0.10
N PRO A 71 20.33 13.55 -0.10
CA PRO A 71 21.14 13.29 -1.28
C PRO A 71 20.98 11.86 -1.81
N PRO A 72 21.11 11.63 -3.12
CA PRO A 72 20.81 10.33 -3.74
C PRO A 72 21.68 9.17 -3.23
N HIS A 73 22.90 9.45 -2.78
CA HIS A 73 23.83 8.45 -2.28
C HIS A 73 23.56 8.00 -0.82
N ILE A 74 22.75 8.73 -0.04
CA ILE A 74 22.51 8.44 1.39
C ILE A 74 21.55 7.28 1.56
N GLN A 75 22.03 6.12 1.99
CA GLN A 75 21.21 4.91 2.18
C GLN A 75 20.52 4.88 3.54
N ILE A 76 19.19 4.80 3.54
CA ILE A 76 18.41 4.68 4.79
C ILE A 76 18.23 3.24 5.25
N ALA A 77 18.40 2.24 4.38
CA ALA A 77 18.05 0.85 4.68
C ALA A 77 18.80 0.26 5.89
N GLY A 78 20.01 0.74 6.15
CA GLY A 78 20.85 0.33 7.28
C GLY A 78 20.52 1.00 8.61
N SER A 79 19.74 2.10 8.60
CA SER A 79 19.44 2.84 9.83
C SER A 79 18.50 2.05 10.75
N LYS A 80 18.59 2.31 12.05
CA LYS A 80 17.68 1.73 13.04
C LYS A 80 16.29 2.34 12.83
N ALA A 81 16.20 3.63 12.56
CA ALA A 81 14.94 4.31 12.24
C ALA A 81 14.19 3.66 11.07
N TYR A 82 14.89 3.26 10.00
CA TYR A 82 14.25 2.56 8.90
C TYR A 82 13.82 1.15 9.29
N ARG A 83 14.66 0.40 10.01
CA ARG A 83 14.36 -0.99 10.42
C ARG A 83 13.18 -1.06 11.39
N GLU A 84 13.05 -0.09 12.29
CA GLU A 84 11.96 0.03 13.26
C GLU A 84 10.69 0.65 12.67
N GLY A 85 10.69 0.99 11.38
CA GLY A 85 9.51 1.52 10.70
C GLY A 85 9.18 2.98 11.08
N LYS A 86 10.16 3.76 11.52
CA LYS A 86 9.96 5.19 11.85
C LYS A 86 10.05 6.08 10.61
N ILE A 87 10.83 5.65 9.62
CA ILE A 87 11.00 6.33 8.34
C ILE A 87 10.79 5.38 7.17
N TYR A 88 10.35 5.92 6.03
CA TYR A 88 10.30 5.20 4.76
C TYR A 88 10.58 6.09 3.57
N GLY A 89 11.18 5.50 2.54
CA GLY A 89 11.37 6.16 1.26
C GLY A 89 10.05 6.23 0.51
N ILE A 90 9.67 7.43 0.11
CA ILE A 90 8.51 7.70 -0.75
C ILE A 90 8.79 9.02 -1.46
N ASP A 91 8.52 9.05 -2.76
CA ASP A 91 8.72 10.26 -3.56
C ASP A 91 7.77 11.39 -3.12
N ALA A 92 8.24 12.64 -3.18
CA ALA A 92 7.47 13.80 -2.78
C ALA A 92 6.16 13.94 -3.59
N ALA A 93 6.18 13.67 -4.90
CA ALA A 93 4.96 13.71 -5.72
C ALA A 93 3.97 12.61 -5.31
N SER A 94 4.48 11.45 -4.87
CA SER A 94 3.61 10.39 -4.32
C SER A 94 2.96 10.81 -3.00
N GLY A 95 3.67 11.54 -2.13
CA GLY A 95 3.10 12.12 -0.92
C GLY A 95 2.07 13.20 -1.22
N ALA A 96 2.36 14.07 -2.18
CA ALA A 96 1.45 15.11 -2.66
C ALA A 96 0.12 14.51 -3.13
N ALA A 97 0.18 13.42 -3.91
CA ALA A 97 -1.01 12.73 -4.38
C ALA A 97 -1.88 12.19 -3.23
N VAL A 98 -1.27 11.70 -2.15
CA VAL A 98 -2.01 11.24 -0.97
C VAL A 98 -2.64 12.40 -0.21
N LEU A 99 -1.94 13.52 -0.04
CA LEU A 99 -2.53 14.71 0.58
C LEU A 99 -3.66 15.31 -0.24
N ALA A 100 -3.56 15.27 -1.58
CA ALA A 100 -4.58 15.77 -2.47
C ALA A 100 -5.90 14.98 -2.40
N LEU A 101 -5.89 13.75 -1.88
CA LEU A 101 -7.11 12.98 -1.61
C LEU A 101 -7.92 13.54 -0.43
N ASP A 102 -7.31 14.40 0.40
CA ASP A 102 -7.93 15.08 1.55
C ASP A 102 -8.74 14.15 2.46
N VAL A 103 -8.12 13.00 2.78
CA VAL A 103 -8.78 11.96 3.59
C VAL A 103 -9.01 12.45 5.02
N SER A 104 -10.23 12.26 5.50
CA SER A 104 -10.66 12.63 6.85
C SER A 104 -10.63 11.43 7.79
N TRP A 105 -10.53 11.72 9.09
CA TRP A 105 -10.62 10.69 10.12
C TRP A 105 -11.95 9.93 10.02
N GLY A 106 -11.88 8.60 9.95
CA GLY A 106 -13.06 7.74 9.78
C GLY A 106 -13.34 7.31 8.34
N ASP A 107 -12.68 7.89 7.34
CA ASP A 107 -12.93 7.54 5.94
C ASP A 107 -12.58 6.08 5.61
N HIS A 108 -13.24 5.57 4.58
CA HIS A 108 -12.96 4.25 4.02
C HIS A 108 -12.43 4.41 2.60
N VAL A 109 -11.12 4.18 2.46
CA VAL A 109 -10.39 4.47 1.23
C VAL A 109 -10.21 3.19 0.42
N LEU A 110 -10.36 3.30 -0.90
CA LEU A 110 -10.06 2.25 -1.87
C LEU A 110 -8.83 2.69 -2.70
N ASP A 111 -7.77 1.89 -2.64
CA ASP A 111 -6.57 2.04 -3.46
C ASP A 111 -6.52 0.89 -4.48
N LEU A 112 -6.88 1.19 -5.74
CA LEU A 112 -7.05 0.19 -6.80
C LEU A 112 -5.72 -0.34 -7.39
N CYS A 113 -4.60 0.32 -7.07
CA CYS A 113 -3.25 -0.03 -7.56
C CYS A 113 -2.24 0.07 -6.41
N ALA A 114 -2.56 -0.63 -5.32
CA ALA A 114 -1.97 -0.40 -4.01
C ALA A 114 -0.50 -0.80 -3.88
N ALA A 115 -0.02 -1.76 -4.68
CA ALA A 115 1.33 -2.27 -4.49
C ALA A 115 2.40 -1.32 -5.09
N PRO A 116 3.59 -1.20 -4.48
CA PRO A 116 4.12 -1.95 -3.35
C PRO A 116 3.70 -1.41 -1.96
N GLY A 117 2.85 -0.38 -1.85
CA GLY A 117 2.19 -0.03 -0.59
C GLY A 117 2.62 1.28 0.08
N ALA A 118 3.55 2.06 -0.46
CA ALA A 118 4.03 3.27 0.22
C ALA A 118 2.94 4.34 0.41
N LYS A 119 2.13 4.60 -0.63
CA LYS A 119 0.98 5.52 -0.57
C LYS A 119 -0.10 4.99 0.38
N LEU A 120 -0.38 3.69 0.29
CA LEU A 120 -1.32 3.00 1.17
C LEU A 120 -0.90 3.08 2.64
N CYS A 121 0.40 2.97 2.96
CA CYS A 121 0.91 3.20 4.31
C CYS A 121 0.69 4.66 4.76
N MET A 122 0.96 5.63 3.88
CA MET A 122 0.72 7.04 4.20
C MET A 122 -0.78 7.32 4.45
N LEU A 123 -1.68 6.73 3.66
CA LEU A 123 -3.13 6.82 3.89
C LEU A 123 -3.53 6.27 5.27
N LEU A 124 -2.99 5.12 5.66
CA LEU A 124 -3.26 4.52 6.97
C LEU A 124 -2.71 5.35 8.14
N ASP A 125 -1.57 6.03 7.96
CA ASP A 125 -1.06 6.99 8.94
C ASP A 125 -2.02 8.17 9.11
N LEU A 126 -2.55 8.73 8.00
CA LEU A 126 -3.46 9.88 8.01
C LEU A 126 -4.82 9.56 8.64
N LEU A 127 -5.38 8.38 8.35
CA LEU A 127 -6.64 7.92 8.94
C LEU A 127 -6.55 7.72 10.47
N GLY A 128 -5.33 7.59 11.01
CA GLY A 128 -5.12 7.41 12.44
C GLY A 128 -5.87 6.18 12.94
N SER A 129 -6.56 6.26 14.08
CA SER A 129 -7.22 5.13 14.73
C SER A 129 -8.58 4.72 14.16
N SER A 130 -9.15 5.47 13.21
CA SER A 130 -10.48 5.22 12.63
C SER A 130 -10.42 5.09 11.11
N GLY A 131 -11.50 4.61 10.50
CA GLY A 131 -11.54 4.36 9.06
C GLY A 131 -10.92 3.03 8.64
N SER A 132 -10.78 2.81 7.33
CA SER A 132 -10.15 1.59 6.79
C SER A 132 -9.61 1.80 5.39
N VAL A 133 -8.63 0.98 4.98
CA VAL A 133 -8.10 0.99 3.60
C VAL A 133 -8.27 -0.37 2.94
N THR A 134 -8.84 -0.36 1.74
CA THR A 134 -8.88 -1.51 0.84
C THR A 134 -7.81 -1.33 -0.22
N GLY A 135 -6.78 -2.16 -0.22
CA GLY A 135 -5.80 -2.20 -1.29
C GLY A 135 -6.14 -3.28 -2.31
N VAL A 136 -6.06 -2.96 -3.58
CA VAL A 136 -6.23 -3.88 -4.71
C VAL A 136 -5.02 -3.75 -5.62
N ASP A 137 -4.54 -4.86 -6.17
CA ASP A 137 -3.54 -4.86 -7.23
C ASP A 137 -3.60 -6.21 -7.95
N VAL A 138 -3.38 -6.21 -9.27
CA VAL A 138 -3.37 -7.45 -10.06
C VAL A 138 -2.15 -8.32 -9.74
N ALA A 139 -1.04 -7.71 -9.31
CA ALA A 139 0.23 -8.40 -9.09
C ALA A 139 0.37 -8.90 -7.64
N ARG A 140 -0.01 -10.17 -7.42
CA ARG A 140 0.12 -10.87 -6.12
C ARG A 140 1.50 -10.69 -5.45
N HIS A 141 2.59 -10.80 -6.21
CA HIS A 141 3.94 -10.70 -5.65
C HIS A 141 4.25 -9.27 -5.15
N ARG A 142 3.74 -8.24 -5.84
CA ARG A 142 3.87 -6.84 -5.40
C ARG A 142 3.04 -6.61 -4.13
N LEU A 143 1.84 -7.18 -4.04
CA LEU A 143 1.05 -7.11 -2.81
C LEU A 143 1.66 -7.88 -1.64
N ALA A 144 2.41 -8.95 -1.90
CA ALA A 144 3.17 -9.60 -0.84
C ALA A 144 4.21 -8.65 -0.22
N ALA A 145 4.85 -7.80 -1.03
CA ALA A 145 5.72 -6.73 -0.55
C ALA A 145 4.94 -5.65 0.22
N CYS A 146 3.75 -5.25 -0.27
CA CYS A 146 2.85 -4.35 0.45
C CYS A 146 2.48 -4.87 1.84
N ARG A 147 2.15 -6.16 1.94
CA ARG A 147 1.90 -6.82 3.23
C ARG A 147 3.12 -6.73 4.15
N THR A 148 4.32 -7.00 3.65
CA THR A 148 5.55 -6.86 4.45
C THR A 148 5.76 -5.43 4.91
N MET A 149 5.46 -4.44 4.07
CA MET A 149 5.51 -3.03 4.41
C MET A 149 4.52 -2.70 5.55
N LEU A 150 3.25 -3.09 5.41
CA LEU A 150 2.21 -2.89 6.43
C LEU A 150 2.59 -3.48 7.79
N GLN A 151 3.19 -4.67 7.81
CA GLN A 151 3.67 -5.30 9.02
C GLN A 151 4.84 -4.54 9.63
N LYS A 152 5.82 -4.16 8.82
CA LYS A 152 6.99 -3.40 9.25
C LYS A 152 6.60 -2.07 9.91
N TYR A 153 5.61 -1.37 9.35
CA TYR A 153 5.18 -0.05 9.82
C TYR A 153 4.05 -0.09 10.86
N GLY A 154 3.53 -1.29 11.19
CA GLY A 154 2.46 -1.47 12.18
C GLY A 154 1.11 -0.92 11.73
N LEU A 155 0.83 -0.90 10.42
CA LEU A 155 -0.35 -0.26 9.82
C LEU A 155 -1.40 -1.26 9.33
N GLY A 156 -1.16 -2.55 9.51
CA GLY A 156 -2.00 -3.61 8.94
C GLY A 156 -3.42 -3.72 9.50
N ASP A 157 -3.67 -3.26 10.72
CA ASP A 157 -4.88 -3.59 11.48
C ASP A 157 -6.20 -3.13 10.84
N ARG A 158 -6.18 -2.01 10.12
CA ARG A 158 -7.36 -1.45 9.43
C ARG A 158 -7.28 -1.61 7.91
N CYS A 159 -6.40 -2.48 7.43
CA CYS A 159 -6.18 -2.70 6.01
C CYS A 159 -6.66 -4.09 5.57
N ARG A 160 -7.14 -4.20 4.34
CA ARG A 160 -7.40 -5.46 3.63
C ARG A 160 -6.83 -5.37 2.22
N LEU A 161 -6.17 -6.43 1.75
CA LEU A 161 -5.54 -6.49 0.44
C LEU A 161 -6.13 -7.59 -0.43
N PHE A 162 -6.49 -7.23 -1.66
CA PHE A 162 -7.06 -8.13 -2.65
C PHE A 162 -6.19 -8.22 -3.89
N VAL A 163 -6.01 -9.45 -4.39
CA VAL A 163 -5.51 -9.67 -5.74
C VAL A 163 -6.71 -9.68 -6.68
N ALA A 164 -6.84 -8.64 -7.49
CA ALA A 164 -7.93 -8.52 -8.46
C ALA A 164 -7.57 -7.50 -9.57
N ASP A 165 -8.34 -7.51 -10.65
CA ASP A 165 -8.34 -6.44 -11.64
C ASP A 165 -9.09 -5.22 -11.06
N GLY A 166 -8.41 -4.08 -10.98
CA GLY A 166 -8.97 -2.85 -10.46
C GLY A 166 -10.12 -2.28 -11.30
N THR A 167 -10.22 -2.66 -12.58
CA THR A 167 -11.31 -2.24 -13.47
C THR A 167 -12.62 -2.96 -13.20
N THR A 168 -12.58 -4.10 -12.51
CA THR A 168 -13.76 -4.92 -12.20
C THR A 168 -14.01 -5.09 -10.70
N PHE A 169 -13.19 -4.49 -9.84
CA PHE A 169 -13.32 -4.64 -8.39
C PHE A 169 -14.50 -3.84 -7.83
N SER A 170 -15.41 -4.50 -7.11
CA SER A 170 -16.68 -3.90 -6.66
C SER A 170 -17.08 -4.20 -5.21
N LEU A 171 -16.12 -4.59 -4.34
CA LEU A 171 -16.44 -4.86 -2.93
C LEU A 171 -16.57 -3.56 -2.13
N LEU A 172 -17.68 -3.43 -1.40
CA LEU A 172 -17.96 -2.28 -0.55
C LEU A 172 -17.17 -2.32 0.77
N PRO A 173 -16.86 -1.15 1.37
CA PRO A 173 -16.33 -1.09 2.73
C PRO A 173 -17.32 -1.63 3.76
N LEU A 174 -16.85 -2.54 4.63
CA LEU A 174 -17.70 -3.20 5.63
C LEU A 174 -17.93 -2.40 6.92
N ASN A 175 -17.16 -1.33 7.14
CA ASN A 175 -17.14 -0.59 8.41
C ASN A 175 -17.93 0.74 8.39
N ALA A 176 -18.65 1.05 7.31
CA ALA A 176 -19.49 2.25 7.26
C ALA A 176 -20.61 2.10 8.30
N HIS A 177 -20.67 3.02 9.26
CA HIS A 177 -21.63 3.00 10.36
C HIS A 177 -23.08 2.72 9.89
N GLY A 178 -23.64 1.59 10.31
CA GLY A 178 -25.08 1.32 10.27
C GLY A 178 -25.52 0.18 9.36
N GLY A 179 -25.87 -0.95 9.96
CA GLY A 179 -26.95 -1.79 9.42
C GLY A 179 -26.57 -3.00 8.56
N LEU A 180 -25.57 -3.80 8.93
CA LEU A 180 -25.88 -5.22 8.92
C LEU A 180 -26.63 -5.47 10.22
N ASN A 181 -27.97 -5.46 10.14
CA ASN A 181 -28.83 -5.98 11.19
C ASN A 181 -28.15 -7.22 11.74
N SER A 182 -27.90 -7.22 13.06
CA SER A 182 -27.46 -8.40 13.81
C SER A 182 -28.20 -9.59 13.23
N CYS A 183 -27.51 -10.43 12.45
CA CYS A 183 -28.14 -11.60 11.90
C CYS A 183 -28.40 -12.50 13.11
N GLN A 184 -29.62 -12.37 13.62
CA GLN A 184 -30.22 -13.29 14.56
C GLN A 184 -29.97 -14.69 14.02
N SER A 185 -29.42 -15.52 14.90
CA SER A 185 -29.33 -16.97 14.79
C SER A 185 -28.84 -17.50 13.45
N VAL A 186 -27.54 -17.78 13.36
CA VAL A 186 -27.07 -18.83 12.46
C VAL A 186 -26.29 -19.84 13.28
N ASN A 187 -26.95 -20.96 13.57
CA ASN A 187 -26.30 -22.22 13.90
C ASN A 187 -25.65 -22.77 12.62
N GLU A 188 -24.63 -22.08 12.11
CA GLU A 188 -23.80 -22.54 11.00
C GLU A 188 -22.35 -22.58 11.48
N ASP A 189 -21.70 -23.71 11.19
CA ASP A 189 -20.39 -24.10 11.68
C ASP A 189 -19.38 -22.94 11.71
N PHE A 190 -18.81 -22.67 12.89
CA PHE A 190 -17.67 -21.77 13.13
C PHE A 190 -16.40 -22.11 12.30
N ALA A 191 -16.46 -23.12 11.43
CA ALA A 191 -15.37 -23.56 10.57
C ALA A 191 -15.10 -22.60 9.39
N ASP A 192 -16.11 -21.84 8.90
CA ASP A 192 -15.97 -21.04 7.67
C ASP A 192 -15.95 -19.51 7.87
N ALA A 193 -15.78 -19.04 9.11
CA ALA A 193 -15.56 -17.63 9.41
C ALA A 193 -14.08 -17.24 9.29
N PHE A 194 -13.81 -16.00 8.89
CA PHE A 194 -12.46 -15.43 8.96
C PHE A 194 -12.02 -15.27 10.41
N LYS A 195 -11.04 -16.07 10.85
CA LYS A 195 -10.39 -15.92 12.15
C LYS A 195 -9.38 -14.79 12.12
N GLU A 196 -8.91 -14.36 13.28
CA GLU A 196 -7.82 -13.39 13.33
C GLU A 196 -6.62 -13.88 12.52
N TRP A 197 -6.13 -13.03 11.61
CA TRP A 197 -5.01 -13.36 10.76
C TRP A 197 -3.73 -13.45 11.59
N THR A 198 -2.98 -14.54 11.44
CA THR A 198 -1.66 -14.69 12.09
C THR A 198 -0.55 -14.77 11.03
N PRO A 199 0.63 -14.16 11.29
CA PRO A 199 1.75 -14.18 10.36
C PRO A 199 2.37 -15.57 10.20
N ARG A 200 2.15 -16.46 11.15
CA ARG A 200 2.68 -17.83 11.14
C ARG A 200 1.60 -18.82 10.71
N ARG A 201 1.28 -18.86 9.41
CA ARG A 201 0.53 -20.00 8.87
C ARG A 201 1.42 -21.26 8.86
N PRO A 202 1.03 -22.35 9.52
CA PRO A 202 1.73 -23.63 9.43
C PRO A 202 1.89 -24.07 7.97
N TRP A 203 3.00 -24.75 7.66
CA TRP A 203 3.31 -25.19 6.29
C TRP A 203 2.17 -26.01 5.65
N LYS A 204 1.49 -26.83 6.45
CA LYS A 204 0.37 -27.68 6.02
C LYS A 204 -0.79 -26.83 5.47
N GLU A 205 -1.15 -25.74 6.15
CA GLU A 205 -2.20 -24.82 5.71
C GLU A 205 -1.82 -24.08 4.43
N ARG A 206 -0.53 -23.71 4.27
CA ARG A 206 -0.05 -23.09 3.01
C ARG A 206 -0.18 -24.06 1.83
N LYS A 207 0.13 -25.34 2.04
CA LYS A 207 0.02 -26.38 1.01
C LYS A 207 -1.44 -26.63 0.62
N ILE A 208 -2.34 -26.66 1.60
CA ILE A 208 -3.78 -26.82 1.38
C ILE A 208 -4.34 -25.62 0.62
N ALA A 209 -4.02 -24.38 1.02
CA ALA A 209 -4.45 -23.17 0.32
C ALA A 209 -3.92 -23.10 -1.12
N SER A 210 -2.66 -23.47 -1.34
CA SER A 210 -2.07 -23.53 -2.69
C SER A 210 -2.72 -24.60 -3.58
N LYS A 211 -3.07 -25.76 -3.01
CA LYS A 211 -3.76 -26.83 -3.74
C LYS A 211 -5.22 -26.44 -4.06
N ALA A 212 -5.91 -25.79 -3.12
CA ALA A 212 -7.25 -25.25 -3.34
C ALA A 212 -7.26 -24.17 -4.43
N MET A 213 -6.30 -23.23 -4.41
CA MET A 213 -6.15 -22.20 -5.45
C MET A 213 -5.86 -22.79 -6.83
N LYS A 214 -5.01 -23.83 -6.93
CA LYS A 214 -4.76 -24.52 -8.20
C LYS A 214 -6.01 -25.22 -8.74
N SER A 215 -6.82 -25.80 -7.85
CA SER A 215 -8.09 -26.44 -8.20
C SER A 215 -9.14 -25.42 -8.68
N ILE A 216 -9.25 -24.28 -7.99
CA ILE A 216 -10.17 -23.19 -8.32
C ILE A 216 -9.76 -22.54 -9.65
N ALA A 217 -8.46 -22.31 -9.87
CA ALA A 217 -7.94 -21.77 -11.12
C ALA A 217 -8.21 -22.67 -12.34
N SER A 218 -8.32 -23.99 -12.14
CA SER A 218 -8.66 -24.94 -13.21
C SER A 218 -10.17 -25.04 -13.50
N GLN A 219 -11.04 -24.46 -12.66
CA GLN A 219 -12.51 -24.59 -12.75
C GLN A 219 -13.23 -23.28 -13.09
N LEU A 220 -12.51 -22.16 -13.22
CA LEU A 220 -13.11 -20.85 -13.47
C LEU A 220 -13.17 -20.53 -14.97
N ILE A 221 -14.36 -20.11 -15.42
CA ILE A 221 -14.65 -19.57 -16.75
C ILE A 221 -13.93 -18.21 -16.90
N PRO A 222 -13.38 -17.85 -18.07
CA PRO A 222 -12.75 -16.55 -18.28
C PRO A 222 -13.82 -15.44 -18.15
N GLY A 223 -13.77 -14.63 -17.08
CA GLY A 223 -14.62 -13.44 -16.95
C GLY A 223 -15.05 -13.05 -15.55
N SER A 224 -14.98 -13.95 -14.55
CA SER A 224 -15.32 -13.60 -13.16
C SER A 224 -14.41 -14.32 -12.18
N GLN A 225 -13.16 -13.85 -12.04
CA GLN A 225 -12.36 -14.25 -10.89
C GLN A 225 -12.79 -13.42 -9.69
N GLU A 226 -13.37 -14.09 -8.68
CA GLU A 226 -13.62 -13.45 -7.40
C GLU A 226 -12.31 -12.87 -6.84
N PRO A 227 -12.33 -11.65 -6.28
CA PRO A 227 -11.14 -11.01 -5.76
C PRO A 227 -10.53 -11.83 -4.63
N ASP A 228 -9.24 -12.12 -4.70
CA ASP A 228 -8.57 -12.99 -3.73
C ASP A 228 -8.02 -12.17 -2.55
N LEU A 229 -8.62 -12.34 -1.38
CA LEU A 229 -8.21 -11.69 -0.13
C LEU A 229 -6.93 -12.33 0.44
N ILE A 230 -5.80 -11.63 0.34
CA ILE A 230 -4.48 -12.16 0.74
C ILE A 230 -3.95 -11.59 2.06
N PHE A 231 -4.54 -10.51 2.55
CA PHE A 231 -4.21 -9.90 3.84
C PHE A 231 -5.44 -9.18 4.40
N TYR A 232 -5.64 -9.27 5.71
CA TYR A 232 -6.65 -8.48 6.42
C TYR A 232 -6.16 -8.24 7.85
N GLY A 233 -6.39 -7.02 8.34
CA GLY A 233 -6.17 -6.65 9.72
C GLY A 233 -7.37 -6.92 10.61
N ARG A 234 -7.14 -6.96 11.93
CA ARG A 234 -8.15 -7.25 12.95
C ARG A 234 -9.36 -6.30 12.89
N HIS A 235 -9.13 -5.03 12.58
CA HIS A 235 -10.13 -3.96 12.56
C HIS A 235 -10.56 -3.58 11.14
N SER A 236 -10.26 -4.42 10.13
CA SER A 236 -10.63 -4.17 8.73
C SER A 236 -12.08 -4.51 8.38
N GLY A 237 -12.86 -5.01 9.36
CA GLY A 237 -14.24 -5.47 9.19
C GLY A 237 -14.39 -6.93 8.74
N VAL A 238 -13.28 -7.63 8.52
CA VAL A 238 -13.28 -9.01 7.96
C VAL A 238 -13.46 -10.09 9.04
N VAL A 239 -12.87 -9.89 10.22
CA VAL A 239 -12.82 -10.93 11.27
C VAL A 239 -14.22 -11.26 11.79
N GLY A 240 -14.54 -12.56 11.88
CA GLY A 240 -15.85 -13.06 12.31
C GLY A 240 -16.89 -13.19 11.20
N LEU A 241 -16.63 -12.64 10.00
CA LEU A 241 -17.54 -12.80 8.86
C LEU A 241 -17.35 -14.18 8.19
N GLY A 242 -18.46 -14.79 7.79
CA GLY A 242 -18.45 -15.98 6.94
C GLY A 242 -17.97 -15.64 5.53
N LYS A 243 -17.10 -16.48 4.94
CA LYS A 243 -16.53 -16.23 3.61
C LYS A 243 -17.59 -16.00 2.54
N VAL A 244 -18.65 -16.83 2.55
CA VAL A 244 -19.77 -16.72 1.60
C VAL A 244 -20.51 -15.38 1.73
N LYS A 245 -20.64 -14.82 2.95
CA LYS A 245 -21.30 -13.53 3.17
C LYS A 245 -20.42 -12.37 2.70
N TYR A 246 -19.12 -12.47 2.90
CA TYR A 246 -18.15 -11.45 2.53
C TYR A 246 -18.15 -11.12 1.03
N PHE A 247 -18.25 -12.14 0.18
CA PHE A 247 -18.24 -11.98 -1.28
C PHE A 247 -19.62 -11.80 -1.92
N LYS A 248 -20.73 -11.91 -1.16
CA LYS A 248 -22.10 -11.75 -1.69
C LYS A 248 -22.56 -10.30 -1.85
N LEU A 249 -21.73 -9.29 -1.52
CA LEU A 249 -22.03 -7.86 -1.70
C LEU A 249 -21.97 -7.38 -3.16
N HIS A 250 -22.15 -8.26 -4.15
CA HIS A 250 -22.21 -7.93 -5.57
C HIS A 250 -23.49 -7.14 -5.87
N VAL A 251 -23.44 -5.82 -5.75
CA VAL A 251 -24.36 -4.94 -6.47
C VAL A 251 -23.62 -4.46 -7.72
N PRO A 252 -24.15 -4.65 -8.94
CA PRO A 252 -23.54 -4.06 -10.12
C PRO A 252 -23.56 -2.54 -9.98
N MET A 253 -22.38 -1.92 -9.94
CA MET A 253 -22.26 -0.48 -10.17
C MET A 253 -22.68 -0.21 -11.62
N LYS A 254 -23.77 0.53 -11.81
CA LYS A 254 -23.99 1.22 -13.07
C LYS A 254 -23.02 2.40 -13.11
N LEU A 255 -22.26 2.46 -14.20
CA LEU A 255 -21.31 3.52 -14.55
C LEU A 255 -21.89 4.92 -14.34
#